data_AF-A0A349BUT1-F1
#
_entry.id   AF-A0A349BUT1-F1
#
_cell.length_a   1.000
_cell.length_b   1.000
_cell.length_c   1.000
_cell.angle_alpha   90.00
_cell.angle_beta   90.00
_cell.angle_gamma   90.00
#
_symmetry.space_group_name_H-M   'P 1'
#
loop_
_entity.id
_entity.type
_entity.pdbx_description
1 polymer ?
#
loop_
_entity_poly.entity_id
_entity_poly.type
_entity_poly.pdbx_seq_one_letter_code
_entity_poly.pdbx_strand_id
1 'polypeptide(L)'
;MKVFKFGGASVKDAAGVKNLVRVLETVGYQNTLVVISAMGKTTNALEVIIDAYFKNKKQIPQEVFDLKEFHSNIITDLFGIHHTEVSNKVAAYFEELQAFLRNNKAPNYSFVYDQVVSFGELLSTTIIYHYFLFKGWDSFWLDARNCIKTDDYYRAANLNWE
;
A
#
# COMPACT_ATOMS: atom_id res chain seq x y z
N MET A 1 -23.08 6.12 -7.58
CA MET A 1 -21.66 5.96 -7.23
C MET A 1 -21.08 4.85 -8.08
N LYS A 2 -19.94 5.07 -8.76
CA LYS A 2 -19.18 4.01 -9.46
C LYS A 2 -18.09 3.46 -8.55
N VAL A 3 -17.77 2.17 -8.65
CA VAL A 3 -16.66 1.56 -7.93
C VAL A 3 -15.70 0.93 -8.93
N PHE A 4 -14.45 1.36 -8.93
CA PHE A 4 -13.40 0.75 -9.74
C PHE A 4 -12.40 0.04 -8.85
N LYS A 5 -11.97 -1.16 -9.25
CA LYS A 5 -10.89 -1.88 -8.58
C LYS A 5 -9.71 -2.04 -9.52
N PHE A 6 -8.53 -1.60 -9.10
CA PHE A 6 -7.29 -1.78 -9.82
C PHE A 6 -6.42 -2.82 -9.10
N GLY A 7 -6.04 -3.89 -9.80
CA GLY A 7 -5.15 -4.92 -9.27
C GLY A 7 -3.68 -4.50 -9.31
N GLY A 8 -2.81 -5.23 -8.60
CA GLY A 8 -1.40 -4.88 -8.49
C GLY A 8 -0.66 -4.79 -9.82
N ALA A 9 -1.06 -5.59 -10.82
CA ALA A 9 -0.51 -5.50 -12.17
C ALA A 9 -0.87 -4.18 -12.90
N SER A 10 -2.05 -3.62 -12.60
CA SER A 10 -2.51 -2.34 -13.17
C SER A 10 -1.79 -1.14 -12.58
N VAL A 11 -1.24 -1.27 -11.37
CA VAL A 11 -0.54 -0.21 -10.63
C VAL A 11 0.88 -0.61 -10.26
N LYS A 12 1.54 -1.43 -11.09
CA LYS A 12 2.84 -2.02 -10.77
C LYS A 12 4.03 -1.04 -10.83
N ASP A 13 3.86 0.07 -11.54
CA ASP A 13 4.88 1.07 -11.81
C ASP A 13 4.21 2.43 -12.08
N ALA A 14 5.03 3.47 -12.29
CA ALA A 14 4.53 4.82 -12.59
C ALA A 14 3.72 4.89 -13.89
N ALA A 15 4.02 4.07 -14.90
CA ALA A 15 3.26 4.02 -16.14
C ALA A 15 1.86 3.42 -15.89
N GLY A 16 1.75 2.40 -15.04
CA GLY A 16 0.48 1.82 -14.60
C GLY A 16 -0.40 2.83 -13.88
N VAL A 17 0.17 3.62 -12.96
CA VAL A 17 -0.55 4.69 -12.26
C VAL A 17 -1.00 5.80 -13.23
N LYS A 18 -0.14 6.22 -14.17
CA LYS A 18 -0.52 7.17 -15.24
C LYS A 18 -1.65 6.62 -16.11
N ASN A 19 -1.63 5.31 -16.39
CA ASN A 19 -2.68 4.65 -17.15
C ASN A 19 -4.00 4.55 -16.36
N LEU A 20 -3.94 4.29 -15.05
CA LEU A 20 -5.12 4.34 -14.16
C LEU A 20 -5.83 5.69 -14.27
N VAL A 21 -5.08 6.80 -14.16
CA VAL A 21 -5.60 8.16 -14.32
C VAL A 21 -6.27 8.32 -15.68
N ARG A 22 -5.59 7.92 -16.76
CA ARG A 22 -6.15 7.99 -18.13
C ARG A 22 -7.45 7.21 -18.28
N VAL A 23 -7.53 6.01 -17.71
CA VAL A 23 -8.75 5.19 -17.73
C VAL A 23 -9.90 5.95 -17.06
N LEU A 24 -9.66 6.49 -15.87
CA LEU A 24 -10.66 7.27 -15.13
C LEU A 24 -11.07 8.55 -15.88
N GLU A 25 -10.16 9.26 -16.52
CA GLU A 25 -10.47 10.42 -17.39
C GLU A 25 -11.35 10.02 -18.58
N THR A 26 -11.15 8.82 -19.12
CA THR A 26 -11.91 8.33 -20.28
C THR A 26 -13.32 7.86 -19.89
N VAL A 27 -13.46 7.13 -18.78
CA VAL A 27 -14.74 6.52 -18.36
C VAL A 27 -15.56 7.39 -17.41
N GLY A 28 -14.95 8.47 -16.92
CA GLY A 28 -15.51 9.43 -15.96
C GLY A 28 -15.34 8.99 -14.49
N TYR A 29 -14.91 9.94 -13.66
CA TYR A 29 -14.60 9.74 -12.23
C TYR A 29 -15.49 10.53 -11.25
N GLN A 30 -16.59 11.12 -11.72
CA GLN A 30 -17.55 11.80 -10.84
C GLN A 30 -18.32 10.79 -9.95
N ASN A 31 -18.37 11.05 -8.64
CA ASN A 31 -19.01 10.17 -7.65
C ASN A 31 -18.49 8.72 -7.73
N THR A 32 -17.17 8.58 -7.58
CA THR A 32 -16.43 7.32 -7.77
C THR A 32 -15.62 6.94 -6.54
N LEU A 33 -15.67 5.66 -6.17
CA LEU A 33 -14.75 5.02 -5.23
C LEU A 33 -13.71 4.19 -6.01
N VAL A 34 -12.43 4.35 -5.67
CA VAL A 34 -11.33 3.60 -6.27
C VAL A 34 -10.68 2.71 -5.22
N VAL A 35 -10.69 1.40 -5.46
CA VAL A 35 -10.07 0.38 -4.61
C VAL A 35 -8.79 -0.11 -5.28
N ILE A 36 -7.67 -0.12 -4.57
CA ILE A 36 -6.36 -0.39 -5.15
C ILE A 36 -5.65 -1.46 -4.33
N SER A 37 -5.14 -2.50 -5.00
CA SER A 37 -4.24 -3.49 -4.39
C SER A 37 -2.83 -2.92 -4.19
N ALA A 38 -1.96 -3.62 -3.47
CA ALA A 38 -0.53 -3.32 -3.43
C ALA A 38 0.11 -3.25 -4.83
N MET A 39 1.15 -2.43 -4.99
CA MET A 39 1.84 -2.22 -6.29
C MET A 39 2.77 -3.38 -6.63
N GLY A 40 2.71 -3.90 -7.85
CA GLY A 40 3.72 -4.83 -8.36
C GLY A 40 3.80 -6.13 -7.54
N LYS A 41 5.01 -6.50 -7.09
CA LYS A 41 5.26 -7.68 -6.24
C LYS A 41 5.38 -7.33 -4.74
N THR A 42 4.80 -6.20 -4.31
CA THR A 42 4.92 -5.70 -2.93
C THR A 42 4.43 -6.71 -1.89
N THR A 43 3.30 -7.38 -2.11
CA THR A 43 2.82 -8.41 -1.17
C THR A 43 3.84 -9.53 -1.01
N ASN A 44 4.45 -10.00 -2.10
CA ASN A 44 5.49 -11.04 -2.01
C ASN A 44 6.75 -10.54 -1.30
N ALA A 45 7.17 -9.29 -1.52
CA ALA A 45 8.29 -8.72 -0.78
C ALA A 45 8.01 -8.62 0.73
N LEU A 46 6.78 -8.24 1.10
CA LEU A 46 6.33 -8.23 2.49
C LEU A 46 6.29 -9.66 3.08
N GLU A 47 5.91 -10.67 2.30
CA GLU A 47 5.99 -12.08 2.69
C GLU A 47 7.44 -12.52 2.96
N VAL A 48 8.41 -12.06 2.17
CA VAL A 48 9.84 -12.31 2.44
C VAL A 48 10.27 -11.65 3.75
N ILE A 49 9.81 -10.42 4.03
CA ILE A 49 10.09 -9.73 5.31
C ILE A 49 9.49 -10.51 6.49
N ILE A 50 8.26 -11.02 6.35
CA ILE A 50 7.61 -11.86 7.37
C ILE A 50 8.41 -13.15 7.59
N ASP A 51 8.84 -13.81 6.52
CA ASP A 51 9.65 -15.01 6.60
C ASP A 51 11.00 -14.75 7.29
N ALA A 52 11.66 -13.63 6.96
CA ALA A 52 12.87 -13.18 7.65
C ALA A 52 12.60 -12.90 9.13
N TYR A 53 11.45 -12.31 9.48
CA TYR A 53 11.06 -12.06 10.87
C TYR A 53 11.01 -13.33 11.72
N PHE A 54 10.52 -14.43 11.16
CA PHE A 54 10.41 -15.72 11.87
C PHE A 54 11.68 -16.58 11.78
N LYS A 55 12.44 -16.51 10.69
CA LYS A 55 13.55 -17.44 10.40
C LYS A 55 14.94 -16.82 10.57
N ASN A 56 15.14 -15.60 10.08
CA ASN A 56 16.45 -14.94 10.07
C ASN A 56 16.32 -13.41 10.08
N LYS A 57 16.20 -12.83 11.28
CA LYS A 57 15.98 -11.39 11.46
C LYS A 57 17.09 -10.49 10.89
N LYS A 58 18.27 -11.05 10.57
CA LYS A 58 19.39 -10.31 9.96
C LYS A 58 19.09 -9.86 8.53
N GLN A 59 18.13 -10.48 7.85
CA GLN A 59 17.74 -10.11 6.47
C GLN A 59 16.77 -8.93 6.42
N ILE A 60 15.99 -8.69 7.48
CA ILE A 60 14.94 -7.66 7.51
C ILE A 60 15.42 -6.29 7.04
N PRO A 61 16.58 -5.74 7.47
CA PRO A 61 16.99 -4.41 7.05
C PRO A 61 17.16 -4.28 5.53
N GLN A 62 17.70 -5.30 4.86
CA GLN A 62 17.89 -5.28 3.42
C GLN A 62 16.55 -5.40 2.68
N GLU A 63 15.70 -6.35 3.08
CA GLU A 63 14.39 -6.55 2.45
C GLU A 63 13.49 -5.30 2.57
N VAL A 64 13.54 -4.62 3.72
CA VAL A 64 12.83 -3.35 3.94
C VAL A 64 13.44 -2.23 3.08
N PHE A 65 14.77 -2.18 2.95
CA PHE A 65 15.44 -1.20 2.11
C PHE A 65 15.04 -1.35 0.63
N ASP A 66 15.10 -2.58 0.10
CA ASP A 66 14.75 -2.87 -1.30
C ASP A 66 13.29 -2.51 -1.60
N LEU A 67 12.38 -2.83 -0.66
CA LEU A 67 10.97 -2.47 -0.79
C LEU A 67 10.75 -0.95 -0.74
N LYS A 68 11.51 -0.23 0.10
CA LYS A 68 11.47 1.23 0.18
C LYS A 68 11.98 1.86 -1.11
N GLU A 69 13.10 1.38 -1.63
CA GLU A 69 13.68 1.86 -2.89
C GLU A 69 12.69 1.70 -4.05
N PHE A 70 12.03 0.54 -4.15
CA PHE A 70 10.99 0.30 -5.16
C PHE A 70 9.90 1.37 -5.15
N HIS A 71 9.36 1.72 -3.97
CA HIS A 71 8.33 2.76 -3.86
C HIS A 71 8.90 4.17 -4.09
N SER A 72 10.12 4.46 -3.64
CA SER A 72 10.80 5.74 -3.90
C SER A 72 11.06 5.99 -5.38
N ASN A 73 11.39 4.94 -6.15
CA ASN A 73 11.57 5.04 -7.60
C ASN A 73 10.24 5.38 -8.30
N ILE A 74 9.14 4.72 -7.91
CA ILE A 74 7.81 5.03 -8.44
C ILE A 74 7.41 6.48 -8.15
N ILE A 75 7.65 6.96 -6.93
CA ILE A 75 7.40 8.36 -6.57
C ILE A 75 8.22 9.29 -7.48
N THR A 76 9.51 9.02 -7.63
CA THR A 76 10.38 9.83 -8.50
C THR A 76 9.86 9.88 -9.95
N ASP A 77 9.41 8.75 -10.51
CA ASP A 77 8.91 8.66 -11.88
C ASP A 77 7.53 9.32 -12.10
N LEU A 78 6.73 9.42 -11.03
CA LEU A 78 5.41 10.06 -11.05
C LEU A 78 5.49 11.57 -10.88
N PHE A 79 6.36 12.01 -9.99
CA PHE A 79 6.35 13.36 -9.43
C PHE A 79 7.59 14.18 -9.79
N GLY A 80 8.70 13.55 -10.19
CA GLY A 80 9.98 14.24 -10.38
C GLY A 80 10.62 14.64 -9.05
N ILE A 81 11.40 15.74 -9.04
CA ILE A 81 12.40 16.04 -8.00
C ILE A 81 11.80 16.76 -6.76
N HIS A 82 10.54 17.23 -6.81
CA HIS A 82 10.03 18.23 -5.84
C HIS A 82 8.82 17.80 -5.00
N HIS A 83 8.75 16.54 -4.55
CA HIS A 83 7.57 16.05 -3.81
C HIS A 83 7.94 15.40 -2.47
N THR A 84 8.10 16.27 -1.47
CA THR A 84 8.46 15.90 -0.10
C THR A 84 7.30 15.26 0.68
N GLU A 85 6.06 15.68 0.44
CA GLU A 85 4.91 15.21 1.23
C GLU A 85 4.65 13.71 1.08
N VAL A 86 4.48 13.22 -0.15
CA VAL A 86 4.25 11.79 -0.43
C VAL A 86 5.45 10.95 0.02
N SER A 87 6.67 11.46 -0.16
CA SER A 87 7.91 10.80 0.26
C SER A 87 7.96 10.65 1.79
N ASN A 88 7.56 11.69 2.54
CA ASN A 88 7.49 11.66 4.00
C ASN A 88 6.41 10.69 4.50
N LYS A 89 5.23 10.67 3.86
CA LYS A 89 4.15 9.73 4.20
C LYS A 89 4.57 8.28 3.98
N VAL A 90 5.20 8.00 2.84
CA VAL A 90 5.74 6.66 2.54
C VAL A 90 6.86 6.28 3.51
N ALA A 91 7.77 7.20 3.83
CA ALA A 91 8.81 6.96 4.83
C ALA A 91 8.23 6.63 6.21
N ALA A 92 7.18 7.34 6.64
CA ALA A 92 6.49 7.07 7.91
C ALA A 92 5.90 5.65 7.97
N TYR A 93 5.30 5.15 6.90
CA TYR A 93 4.83 3.75 6.86
C TYR A 93 5.97 2.74 7.01
N PHE A 94 7.15 3.00 6.44
CA PHE A 94 8.32 2.13 6.66
C PHE A 94 8.87 2.22 8.08
N GLU A 95 8.76 3.37 8.75
CA GLU A 95 9.10 3.52 10.16
C GLU A 95 8.11 2.76 11.05
N GLU A 96 6.81 2.83 10.76
CA GLU A 96 5.75 2.08 11.42
C GLU A 96 5.93 0.57 11.25
N LEU A 97 6.19 0.09 10.02
CA LEU A 97 6.48 -1.32 9.75
C LEU A 97 7.68 -1.81 10.58
N GLN A 98 8.78 -1.07 10.57
CA GLN A 98 9.96 -1.44 11.35
C GLN A 98 9.71 -1.38 12.86
N ALA A 99 8.94 -0.41 13.34
CA ALA A 99 8.55 -0.32 14.74
C ALA A 99 7.69 -1.52 15.16
N PHE A 100 6.73 -1.91 14.32
CA PHE A 100 5.94 -3.13 14.52
C PHE A 100 6.84 -4.36 14.60
N LEU A 101 7.74 -4.56 13.63
CA LEU A 101 8.65 -5.72 13.61
C LEU A 101 9.60 -5.74 14.82
N ARG A 102 10.05 -4.59 15.34
CA ARG A 102 10.90 -4.54 16.54
C ARG A 102 10.12 -4.82 17.82
N ASN A 103 8.92 -4.28 17.94
CA ASN A 103 8.17 -4.26 19.20
C ASN A 103 7.17 -5.41 19.35
N ASN A 104 6.77 -6.06 18.24
CA ASN A 104 5.84 -7.17 18.28
C ASN A 104 6.41 -8.35 19.07
N LYS A 105 5.61 -8.85 20.02
CA LYS A 105 5.89 -10.04 20.83
C LYS A 105 4.95 -11.20 20.52
N ALA A 106 3.89 -10.98 19.72
CA ALA A 106 2.94 -12.02 19.38
C ALA A 106 3.61 -13.05 18.45
N PRO A 107 3.58 -14.35 18.79
CA PRO A 107 4.20 -15.39 17.98
C PRO A 107 3.30 -15.86 16.82
N ASN A 108 2.05 -15.41 16.77
CA ASN A 108 1.07 -15.86 15.78
C ASN A 108 1.44 -15.35 14.39
N TYR A 109 1.82 -16.27 13.51
CA TYR A 109 2.19 -15.98 12.13
C TYR A 109 1.07 -15.25 11.39
N SER A 110 -0.17 -15.72 11.47
CA SER A 110 -1.30 -15.13 10.75
C SER A 110 -1.59 -13.70 11.21
N PHE A 111 -1.48 -13.43 12.52
CA PHE A 111 -1.57 -12.06 13.04
C PHE A 111 -0.48 -11.18 12.46
N VAL A 112 0.79 -11.59 12.55
CA VAL A 112 1.94 -10.83 12.03
C VAL A 112 1.81 -10.61 10.53
N TYR A 113 1.35 -11.62 9.80
CA TYR A 113 1.11 -11.55 8.36
C TYR A 113 0.16 -10.41 8.04
N ASP A 114 -1.04 -10.39 8.62
CA ASP A 114 -2.05 -9.36 8.34
C ASP A 114 -1.59 -7.94 8.71
N GLN A 115 -0.84 -7.80 9.81
CA GLN A 115 -0.27 -6.52 10.21
C GLN A 115 0.80 -6.02 9.22
N VAL A 116 1.55 -6.91 8.59
CA VAL A 116 2.65 -6.55 7.69
C VAL A 116 2.20 -6.42 6.24
N VAL A 117 1.41 -7.36 5.70
CA VAL A 117 1.02 -7.32 4.27
C VAL A 117 0.16 -6.11 3.93
N SER A 118 -0.64 -5.62 4.88
CA SER A 118 -1.51 -4.46 4.69
C SER A 118 -0.77 -3.16 4.36
N PHE A 119 0.53 -3.05 4.72
CA PHE A 119 1.36 -1.93 4.31
C PHE A 119 1.47 -1.81 2.79
N GLY A 120 1.31 -2.90 2.03
CA GLY A 120 1.34 -2.86 0.58
C GLY A 120 0.24 -1.99 -0.02
N GLU A 121 -0.99 -2.16 0.45
CA GLU A 121 -2.15 -1.35 0.07
C GLU A 121 -2.06 0.07 0.62
N LEU A 122 -1.54 0.27 1.85
CA LEU A 122 -1.34 1.61 2.41
C LEU A 122 -0.36 2.44 1.57
N LEU A 123 0.76 1.83 1.17
CA LEU A 123 1.75 2.45 0.29
C LEU A 123 1.15 2.77 -1.09
N SER A 124 0.49 1.80 -1.73
CA SER A 124 -0.05 1.98 -3.08
C SER A 124 -1.13 3.06 -3.15
N THR A 125 -2.10 3.01 -2.24
CA THR A 125 -3.20 3.97 -2.19
C THR A 125 -2.73 5.37 -1.82
N THR A 126 -1.73 5.50 -0.94
CA THR A 126 -1.14 6.79 -0.59
C THR A 126 -0.44 7.43 -1.78
N ILE A 127 0.42 6.67 -2.48
CA ILE A 127 1.13 7.18 -3.68
C ILE A 127 0.13 7.62 -4.74
N ILE A 128 -0.89 6.81 -5.02
CA ILE A 128 -1.89 7.10 -6.06
C ILE A 128 -2.79 8.27 -5.67
N TYR A 129 -3.19 8.36 -4.40
CA TYR A 129 -3.93 9.51 -3.87
C TYR A 129 -3.15 10.82 -4.06
N HIS A 130 -1.88 10.86 -3.65
CA HIS A 130 -1.06 12.05 -3.87
C HIS A 130 -0.87 12.34 -5.36
N TYR A 131 -0.90 11.31 -6.22
CA TYR A 131 -0.85 11.51 -7.67
C TYR A 131 -2.14 12.13 -8.21
N PHE A 132 -3.30 11.76 -7.68
CA PHE A 132 -4.57 12.44 -8.00
C PHE A 132 -4.53 13.92 -7.59
N LEU A 133 -4.05 14.23 -6.39
CA LEU A 133 -3.87 15.63 -5.96
C LEU A 133 -2.91 16.40 -6.87
N PHE A 134 -1.79 15.78 -7.25
CA PHE A 134 -0.83 16.36 -8.18
C PHE A 134 -1.44 16.63 -9.57
N LYS A 135 -2.39 15.79 -10.01
CA LYS A 135 -3.19 16.00 -11.23
C LYS A 135 -4.31 17.04 -11.06
N GLY A 136 -4.46 17.62 -9.88
CA GLY A 136 -5.47 18.64 -9.56
C GLY A 136 -6.86 18.07 -9.30
N TRP A 137 -6.96 16.78 -8.95
CA TRP A 137 -8.25 16.15 -8.66
C TRP A 137 -8.65 16.38 -7.21
N ASP A 138 -9.92 16.75 -7.02
CA ASP A 138 -10.54 16.75 -5.70
C ASP A 138 -10.86 15.30 -5.29
N SER A 139 -10.05 14.77 -4.37
CA SER A 139 -10.17 13.42 -3.86
C SER A 139 -9.77 13.39 -2.39
N PHE A 140 -10.22 12.36 -1.68
CA PHE A 140 -9.81 12.10 -0.31
C PHE A 140 -9.33 10.65 -0.19
N TRP A 141 -8.34 10.43 0.67
CA TRP A 141 -7.87 9.09 0.99
C TRP A 141 -8.70 8.49 2.12
N LEU A 142 -9.17 7.26 1.93
CA LEU A 142 -10.00 6.55 2.89
C LEU A 142 -9.33 5.24 3.29
N ASP A 143 -9.05 5.10 4.59
CA ASP A 143 -8.54 3.85 5.15
C ASP A 143 -9.68 2.83 5.30
N ALA A 144 -9.60 1.74 4.54
CA ALA A 144 -10.61 0.68 4.57
C ALA A 144 -10.77 0.06 5.97
N ARG A 145 -9.74 0.08 6.83
CA ARG A 145 -9.78 -0.45 8.20
C ARG A 145 -10.74 0.33 9.11
N ASN A 146 -11.02 1.59 8.75
CA ASN A 146 -12.01 2.42 9.45
C ASN A 146 -13.44 2.12 9.01
N CYS A 147 -13.63 1.52 7.84
CA CYS A 147 -14.94 1.29 7.22
C CYS A 147 -15.39 -0.18 7.27
N ILE A 148 -14.44 -1.11 7.12
CA ILE A 148 -14.70 -2.55 7.04
C ILE A 148 -14.29 -3.16 8.38
N LYS A 149 -15.26 -3.78 9.06
CA LYS A 149 -15.04 -4.50 10.31
C LYS A 149 -15.03 -6.00 10.04
N THR A 150 -14.12 -6.69 10.69
CA THR A 150 -13.96 -8.14 10.56
C THR A 150 -13.79 -8.76 11.94
N ASP A 151 -13.93 -10.08 11.99
CA ASP A 151 -13.47 -10.87 13.14
C ASP A 151 -11.93 -10.96 13.20
N ASP A 152 -11.42 -11.73 14.16
CA ASP A 152 -10.00 -12.00 14.39
C ASP A 152 -9.52 -13.28 13.69
N TYR A 153 -10.27 -13.79 12.69
CA TYR A 153 -9.86 -14.95 11.90
C TYR A 153 -8.81 -14.54 10.83
N TYR A 154 -7.61 -14.20 11.30
CA TYR A 154 -6.52 -13.64 10.50
C TYR A 154 -6.25 -14.40 9.19
N ARG A 155 -5.87 -13.67 8.14
CA ARG A 155 -5.67 -14.07 6.74
C ARG A 155 -6.92 -14.45 5.96
N ALA A 156 -8.03 -14.70 6.63
CA ALA A 156 -9.30 -15.09 6.01
C ALA A 156 -10.51 -14.52 6.77
N ALA A 157 -10.36 -13.30 7.30
CA ALA A 157 -11.30 -12.73 8.25
C ALA A 157 -12.71 -12.62 7.68
N ASN A 158 -13.72 -12.95 8.50
CA ASN A 158 -15.11 -12.82 8.10
C ASN A 158 -15.57 -11.38 8.27
N LEU A 159 -16.36 -10.89 7.31
CA LEU A 159 -16.94 -9.55 7.37
C LEU A 159 -17.99 -9.49 8.47
N ASN A 160 -17.87 -8.48 9.33
CA ASN A 160 -18.97 -8.06 10.18
C ASN A 160 -19.83 -7.05 9.40
N TRP A 161 -21.06 -7.44 9.09
CA TRP A 161 -22.01 -6.64 8.31
C TRP A 161 -22.89 -5.73 9.18
N GLU A 162 -22.89 -5.94 10.49
CA GLU A 162 -23.59 -5.12 11.49
C GLU A 162 -22.68 -4.00 12.02
#